data_AF-A0A7V1I4A3-F1
#
_entry.id   AF-A0A7V1I4A3-F1
#
_cell.length_a   1.000
_cell.length_b   1.000
_cell.length_c   1.000
_cell.angle_alpha   90.00
_cell.angle_beta   90.00
_cell.angle_gamma   90.00
#
_symmetry.space_group_name_H-M   'P 1'
#
loop_
_entity.id
_entity.type
_entity.pdbx_description
1 polymer ?
#
loop_
_entity_poly.entity_id
_entity_poly.type
_entity_poly.pdbx_seq_one_letter_code
_entity_poly.pdbx_strand_id
1 'polypeptide(L)'
;MDFDLMSAVQLLYLIEYGSFNSQAKIGAGLTDWNSSWENWNNYNPIEKTGVSNITKKATGSVSNGNGVKGSFMSYRWIENFYGHLLKWVDGVNFDNRIPCVCNDDAVFLDDYRGYCYASLGVTLPNNYGWQKTLKQTGRGFLPASIDAKPNTHITDYYWPGNGWTVMAMGGNAAYGNMAGAFYFDIGLPSNYSHRCITGRLCY
;
A
#
# COMPACT_ATOMS: atom_id res chain seq x y z
N MET A 1 -8.71 6.37 0.85
CA MET A 1 -7.64 7.30 1.27
C MET A 1 -7.04 7.77 -0.01
N ASP A 2 -7.01 9.06 -0.24
CA ASP A 2 -6.57 9.60 -1.52
C ASP A 2 -5.04 9.55 -1.67
N PHE A 3 -4.60 9.69 -2.91
CA PHE A 3 -3.19 9.62 -3.31
C PHE A 3 -2.30 10.65 -2.60
N ASP A 4 -2.78 11.87 -2.35
CA ASP A 4 -1.98 12.91 -1.70
C ASP A 4 -1.84 12.67 -0.21
N LEU A 5 -2.94 12.33 0.47
CA LEU A 5 -2.87 12.02 1.88
C LEU A 5 -2.00 10.78 2.14
N MET A 6 -2.13 9.76 1.30
CA MET A 6 -1.26 8.57 1.34
C MET A 6 0.22 8.96 1.20
N SER A 7 0.54 9.81 0.23
CA SER A 7 1.89 10.33 0.01
C SER A 7 2.39 11.16 1.19
N ALA A 8 1.53 11.96 1.82
CA ALA A 8 1.86 12.74 3.00
C ALA A 8 2.20 11.83 4.21
N VAL A 9 1.45 10.75 4.42
CA VAL A 9 1.74 9.76 5.48
C VAL A 9 3.06 9.02 5.20
N GLN A 10 3.32 8.64 3.95
CA GLN A 10 4.59 8.03 3.53
C GLN A 10 5.79 8.98 3.77
N LEU A 11 5.64 10.25 3.40
CA LEU A 11 6.66 11.26 3.63
C LEU A 11 6.91 11.49 5.13
N LEU A 12 5.85 11.56 5.93
CA LEU A 12 5.94 11.68 7.38
C LEU A 12 6.72 10.50 7.99
N TYR A 13 6.43 9.28 7.54
CA TYR A 13 7.16 8.09 7.94
C TYR A 13 8.66 8.16 7.56
N LEU A 14 9.00 8.62 6.35
CA LEU A 14 10.39 8.77 5.92
C LEU A 14 11.15 9.83 6.71
N ILE A 15 10.51 10.95 7.02
CA ILE A 15 11.10 12.01 7.86
C ILE A 15 11.40 11.45 9.26
N GLU A 16 10.50 10.65 9.81
CA GLU A 16 10.62 10.11 11.17
C GLU A 16 11.66 8.98 11.29
N TYR A 17 11.74 8.09 10.31
CA TYR A 17 12.58 6.87 10.42
C TYR A 17 13.77 6.81 9.45
N GLY A 18 13.84 7.71 8.46
CA GLY A 18 14.95 7.80 7.50
C GLY A 18 15.19 6.51 6.71
N SER A 19 14.16 5.69 6.48
CA SER A 19 14.32 4.37 5.87
C SER A 19 13.05 3.92 5.18
N PHE A 20 13.17 3.38 3.96
CA PHE A 20 12.05 2.75 3.27
C PHE A 20 11.62 1.41 3.88
N ASN A 21 12.48 0.75 4.68
CA ASN A 21 12.17 -0.53 5.32
C ASN A 21 11.18 -0.38 6.48
N SER A 22 9.91 -0.19 6.14
CA SER A 22 8.82 0.05 7.07
C SER A 22 8.61 -1.09 8.06
N GLN A 23 8.69 -2.33 7.61
CA GLN A 23 8.57 -3.51 8.48
C GLN A 23 9.69 -3.58 9.53
N ALA A 24 10.93 -3.22 9.17
CA ALA A 24 12.04 -3.21 10.11
C ALA A 24 11.97 -2.06 11.12
N LYS A 25 11.33 -0.93 10.77
CA LYS A 25 11.28 0.26 11.62
C LYS A 25 10.09 0.31 12.57
N ILE A 26 8.91 -0.06 12.07
CA ILE A 26 7.66 0.04 12.85
C ILE A 26 6.91 -1.29 12.98
N GLY A 27 7.57 -2.38 12.59
CA GLY A 27 7.13 -3.76 12.81
C GLY A 27 6.19 -4.28 11.73
N ALA A 28 6.43 -5.53 11.32
CA ALA A 28 5.70 -6.22 10.25
C ALA A 28 4.18 -6.30 10.49
N GLY A 29 3.72 -6.37 11.73
CA GLY A 29 2.31 -6.60 12.04
C GLY A 29 1.78 -7.87 11.39
N LEU A 30 0.69 -7.74 10.63
CA LEU A 30 0.06 -8.85 9.90
C LEU A 30 0.49 -8.85 8.43
N THR A 31 1.75 -9.21 8.14
CA THR A 31 2.27 -9.34 6.75
C THR A 31 2.76 -10.75 6.43
N ASP A 32 2.83 -11.66 7.39
CA ASP A 32 3.55 -12.94 7.27
C ASP A 32 2.64 -14.17 7.33
N TRP A 33 1.40 -14.05 6.84
CA TRP A 33 0.44 -15.14 6.75
C TRP A 33 0.93 -16.23 5.78
N ASN A 34 1.07 -17.47 6.28
CA ASN A 34 1.57 -18.58 5.47
C ASN A 34 0.70 -19.85 5.44
N SER A 35 -0.18 -20.12 6.42
CA SER A 35 -1.18 -21.22 6.38
C SER A 35 -1.92 -21.49 7.69
N SER A 36 -1.50 -20.91 8.82
CA SER A 36 -1.87 -21.40 10.16
C SER A 36 -2.75 -20.43 10.96
N TRP A 37 -3.93 -20.10 10.43
CA TRP A 37 -4.97 -19.62 11.34
C TRP A 37 -5.54 -20.82 12.01
N GLU A 38 -5.62 -20.72 13.33
CA GLU A 38 -6.22 -21.70 14.19
C GLU A 38 -7.66 -22.02 13.77
N ASN A 39 -8.34 -21.16 12.96
CA ASN A 39 -9.48 -21.49 12.07
C ASN A 39 -9.84 -20.35 11.05
N TRP A 40 -9.60 -20.53 9.73
CA TRP A 40 -10.54 -20.43 8.57
C TRP A 40 -9.76 -20.64 7.25
N ASN A 41 -10.35 -21.34 6.28
CA ASN A 41 -9.69 -22.33 5.45
C ASN A 41 -10.15 -22.37 3.98
N ASN A 42 -10.48 -21.24 3.35
CA ASN A 42 -10.31 -21.19 1.90
C ASN A 42 -9.76 -19.85 1.42
N TYR A 43 -8.56 -19.55 1.95
CA TYR A 43 -7.59 -18.52 1.57
C TYR A 43 -7.98 -17.06 1.85
N ASN A 44 -7.45 -16.48 2.94
CA ASN A 44 -7.08 -15.07 3.21
C ASN A 44 -7.42 -14.67 4.67
N PRO A 45 -6.50 -14.04 5.42
CA PRO A 45 -6.74 -13.60 6.79
C PRO A 45 -7.46 -12.24 6.83
N ILE A 46 -8.58 -12.17 7.54
CA ILE A 46 -9.33 -10.94 7.78
C ILE A 46 -9.60 -10.83 9.27
N GLU A 47 -8.81 -10.04 9.97
CA GLU A 47 -8.94 -9.80 11.41
C GLU A 47 -9.84 -8.61 11.69
N LYS A 48 -10.45 -8.63 12.87
CA LYS A 48 -11.13 -7.45 13.38
C LYS A 48 -10.09 -6.34 13.59
N THR A 49 -10.35 -5.16 13.05
CA THR A 49 -9.55 -3.96 13.31
C THR A 49 -9.88 -3.32 14.66
N GLY A 50 -9.01 -2.44 15.16
CA GLY A 50 -9.10 -1.79 16.47
C GLY A 50 -8.39 -2.53 17.60
N VAL A 51 -7.55 -3.51 17.26
CA VAL A 51 -6.70 -4.25 18.20
C VAL A 51 -5.61 -3.34 18.76
N SER A 52 -5.09 -2.39 17.98
CA SER A 52 -4.03 -1.47 18.42
C SER A 52 -4.44 -0.61 19.62
N ASN A 53 -5.74 -0.37 19.80
CA ASN A 53 -6.31 0.40 20.93
C ASN A 53 -5.91 -0.15 22.29
N ILE A 54 -5.62 -1.46 22.42
CA ILE A 54 -5.20 -2.07 23.68
C ILE A 54 -3.85 -1.53 24.16
N THR A 55 -2.96 -1.17 23.22
CA THR A 55 -1.60 -0.72 23.55
C THR A 55 -1.54 0.75 23.91
N LYS A 56 -2.55 1.54 23.51
CA LYS A 56 -2.58 3.00 23.66
C LYS A 56 -1.30 3.70 23.16
N LYS A 57 -0.60 3.10 22.21
CA LYS A 57 0.57 3.69 21.55
C LYS A 57 0.18 4.19 20.17
N ALA A 58 0.62 5.40 19.85
CA ALA A 58 0.44 5.97 18.52
C ALA A 58 1.14 5.13 17.44
N THR A 59 2.37 4.70 17.70
CA THR A 59 3.11 3.80 16.80
C THR A 59 3.54 2.56 17.57
N GLY A 60 3.35 1.39 16.97
CA GLY A 60 3.70 0.11 17.58
C GLY A 60 3.21 -1.07 16.76
N SER A 61 3.75 -2.24 17.03
CA SER A 61 3.38 -3.47 16.35
C SER A 61 3.36 -4.64 17.32
N VAL A 62 2.44 -5.57 17.05
CA VAL A 62 2.40 -6.91 17.61
C VAL A 62 2.40 -7.86 16.42
N SER A 63 3.39 -8.75 16.37
CA SER A 63 3.42 -9.84 15.42
C SER A 63 3.39 -11.13 16.23
N ASN A 64 2.32 -11.90 16.06
CA ASN A 64 2.18 -13.22 16.67
C ASN A 64 2.74 -14.33 15.76
N GLY A 65 3.36 -13.95 14.62
CA GLY A 65 3.94 -14.84 13.61
C GLY A 65 2.89 -15.58 12.79
N ASN A 66 3.25 -16.03 11.58
CA ASN A 66 2.39 -16.84 10.69
C ASN A 66 0.98 -16.27 10.45
N GLY A 67 0.87 -14.93 10.50
CA GLY A 67 -0.38 -14.21 10.49
C GLY A 67 -1.38 -14.64 11.56
N VAL A 68 -0.94 -15.02 12.76
CA VAL A 68 -1.79 -15.37 13.90
C VAL A 68 -2.63 -14.17 14.38
N LYS A 69 -3.85 -14.47 14.84
CA LYS A 69 -4.82 -13.50 15.36
C LYS A 69 -4.23 -12.55 16.40
N GLY A 70 -4.65 -11.29 16.33
CA GLY A 70 -4.17 -10.21 17.20
C GLY A 70 -2.89 -9.56 16.70
N SER A 71 -2.39 -9.93 15.51
CA SER A 71 -1.26 -9.26 14.88
C SER A 71 -1.72 -7.95 14.25
N PHE A 72 -1.00 -6.87 14.53
CA PHE A 72 -1.25 -5.57 13.93
C PHE A 72 0.04 -4.75 13.89
N MET A 73 0.02 -3.73 13.04
CA MET A 73 0.93 -2.61 13.20
C MET A 73 0.11 -1.33 13.23
N SER A 74 0.61 -0.29 13.89
CA SER A 74 -0.01 1.02 13.91
C SER A 74 1.08 2.08 13.72
N TYR A 75 0.79 3.06 12.88
CA TYR A 75 1.63 4.23 12.69
C TYR A 75 0.81 5.49 12.96
N ARG A 76 1.15 6.25 14.00
CA ARG A 76 0.40 7.45 14.42
C ARG A 76 -1.13 7.21 14.47
N TRP A 77 -1.54 6.13 15.10
CA TRP A 77 -2.93 5.66 15.25
C TRP A 77 -3.59 5.14 13.96
N ILE A 78 -2.87 5.10 12.85
CA ILE A 78 -3.29 4.42 11.64
C ILE A 78 -3.01 2.94 11.82
N GLU A 79 -4.00 2.19 12.28
CA GLU A 79 -3.89 0.73 12.39
C GLU A 79 -3.83 0.08 11.00
N ASN A 80 -2.94 -0.90 10.85
CA ASN A 80 -2.67 -1.65 9.62
C ASN A 80 -2.39 -0.68 8.46
N PHE A 81 -1.44 0.23 8.67
CA PHE A 81 -0.97 1.15 7.62
C PHE A 81 -0.52 0.36 6.39
N TYR A 82 0.15 -0.77 6.61
CA TYR A 82 0.42 -1.81 5.62
C TYR A 82 0.06 -3.19 6.18
N GLY A 83 0.12 -4.23 5.34
CA GLY A 83 -0.28 -5.58 5.70
C GLY A 83 -1.79 -5.73 5.95
N HIS A 84 -2.21 -6.90 6.41
CA HIS A 84 -3.59 -7.32 6.60
C HIS A 84 -4.39 -7.35 5.29
N LEU A 85 -4.88 -6.19 4.84
CA LEU A 85 -5.65 -6.01 3.60
C LEU A 85 -4.95 -4.99 2.70
N LEU A 86 -5.03 -5.17 1.39
CA LEU A 86 -4.71 -4.13 0.42
C LEU A 86 -5.67 -2.96 0.59
N LYS A 87 -5.19 -1.72 0.43
CA LYS A 87 -6.04 -0.53 0.53
C LYS A 87 -6.15 0.14 -0.83
N TRP A 88 -7.38 0.37 -1.29
CA TRP A 88 -7.63 1.24 -2.43
C TRP A 88 -7.16 2.66 -2.14
N VAL A 89 -6.61 3.28 -3.19
CA VAL A 89 -6.15 4.67 -3.17
C VAL A 89 -6.98 5.47 -4.16
N ASP A 90 -7.71 6.46 -3.63
CA ASP A 90 -8.58 7.32 -4.42
C ASP A 90 -7.79 8.45 -5.09
N GLY A 91 -8.39 9.13 -6.08
CA GLY A 91 -7.79 10.32 -6.71
C GLY A 91 -6.59 10.02 -7.64
N VAL A 92 -6.37 8.77 -8.03
CA VAL A 92 -5.36 8.39 -9.02
C VAL A 92 -5.84 7.27 -9.94
N ASN A 93 -5.65 7.47 -11.24
CA ASN A 93 -5.88 6.47 -12.29
C ASN A 93 -4.59 6.25 -13.09
N PHE A 94 -4.49 5.10 -13.74
CA PHE A 94 -3.38 4.76 -14.61
C PHE A 94 -3.92 4.36 -15.98
N ASP A 95 -3.38 4.98 -17.03
CA ASP A 95 -3.58 4.55 -18.41
C ASP A 95 -2.25 3.98 -18.91
N ASN A 96 -2.15 2.66 -19.01
CA ASN A 96 -0.93 1.97 -19.42
C ASN A 96 0.31 2.38 -18.58
N ARG A 97 0.14 2.47 -17.25
CA ARG A 97 1.14 2.89 -16.23
C ARG A 97 1.53 4.37 -16.28
N ILE A 98 0.74 5.19 -16.95
CA ILE A 98 0.86 6.65 -16.88
C ILE A 98 -0.10 7.12 -15.78
N PRO A 99 0.41 7.60 -14.63
CA PRO A 99 -0.44 8.12 -13.56
C PRO A 99 -1.08 9.45 -13.96
N CYS A 100 -2.39 9.54 -13.74
CA CYS A 100 -3.20 10.73 -13.82
C CYS A 100 -3.83 10.94 -12.44
N VAL A 101 -3.63 12.11 -11.84
CA VAL A 101 -3.93 12.36 -10.43
C VAL A 101 -4.86 13.55 -10.26
N CYS A 102 -5.82 13.44 -9.36
CA CYS A 102 -6.74 14.49 -8.97
C CYS A 102 -6.64 14.71 -7.46
N ASN A 103 -6.89 15.93 -6.98
CA ASN A 103 -6.94 16.28 -5.55
C ASN A 103 -8.25 16.96 -5.15
N ASP A 104 -9.26 16.91 -6.02
CA ASP A 104 -10.61 17.37 -5.78
C ASP A 104 -11.48 16.16 -5.40
N ASP A 105 -11.68 15.96 -4.10
CA ASP A 105 -12.36 14.79 -3.54
C ASP A 105 -13.87 14.74 -3.83
N ALA A 106 -14.45 15.86 -4.28
CA ALA A 106 -15.83 15.92 -4.72
C ALA A 106 -16.09 15.21 -6.06
N VAL A 107 -15.04 14.88 -6.82
CA VAL A 107 -15.15 14.39 -8.20
C VAL A 107 -14.16 13.27 -8.55
N PHE A 108 -13.79 12.45 -7.58
CA PHE A 108 -13.01 11.25 -7.89
C PHE A 108 -13.83 10.29 -8.76
N LEU A 109 -13.24 9.90 -9.89
CA LEU A 109 -13.81 9.03 -10.90
C LEU A 109 -12.78 7.96 -11.28
N ASP A 110 -13.25 6.73 -11.46
CA ASP A 110 -12.42 5.62 -11.94
C ASP A 110 -12.28 5.66 -13.47
N ASP A 111 -11.19 5.07 -13.99
CA ASP A 111 -10.95 4.88 -15.43
C ASP A 111 -11.07 6.17 -16.27
N TYR A 112 -10.70 7.30 -15.67
CA TYR A 112 -10.92 8.64 -16.22
C TYR A 112 -9.67 9.52 -16.14
N ARG A 113 -9.47 10.38 -17.16
CA ARG A 113 -8.37 11.37 -17.24
C ARG A 113 -8.81 12.78 -17.63
N GLY A 114 -10.11 13.06 -17.60
CA GLY A 114 -10.59 14.42 -17.81
C GLY A 114 -10.58 15.24 -16.53
N TYR A 115 -11.02 16.49 -16.64
CA TYR A 115 -11.16 17.40 -15.51
C TYR A 115 -9.85 17.57 -14.71
N CYS A 116 -9.87 17.36 -13.40
CA CYS A 116 -8.74 17.53 -12.48
C CYS A 116 -7.65 16.46 -12.60
N TYR A 117 -7.87 15.37 -13.35
CA TYR A 117 -6.92 14.27 -13.47
C TYR A 117 -5.73 14.65 -14.37
N ALA A 118 -4.73 15.29 -13.80
CA ALA A 118 -3.52 15.70 -14.49
C ALA A 118 -2.50 14.56 -14.55
N SER A 119 -1.96 14.28 -15.75
CA SER A 119 -0.86 13.33 -15.89
C SER A 119 0.40 13.87 -15.20
N LEU A 120 1.13 13.00 -14.52
CA LEU A 120 2.44 13.34 -13.94
C LEU A 120 3.59 13.30 -14.96
N GLY A 121 3.30 13.02 -16.25
CA GLY A 121 4.30 13.07 -17.32
C GLY A 121 5.35 11.95 -17.26
N VAL A 122 5.08 10.87 -16.53
CA VAL A 122 5.98 9.72 -16.38
C VAL A 122 5.28 8.42 -16.74
N THR A 123 6.05 7.40 -17.11
CA THR A 123 5.56 6.03 -17.27
C THR A 123 6.30 5.11 -16.30
N LEU A 124 5.57 4.29 -15.56
CA LEU A 124 6.14 3.33 -14.61
C LEU A 124 6.64 2.06 -15.32
N PRO A 125 7.51 1.25 -14.69
CA PRO A 125 8.07 0.03 -15.28
C PRO A 125 7.00 -0.96 -15.77
N ASN A 126 7.33 -1.73 -16.83
CA ASN A 126 6.45 -2.78 -17.37
C ASN A 126 6.46 -4.09 -16.59
N ASN A 127 7.59 -4.37 -15.92
CA ASN A 127 7.78 -5.61 -15.20
C ASN A 127 7.48 -5.38 -13.72
N TYR A 128 7.01 -6.44 -13.06
CA TYR A 128 6.91 -6.47 -11.60
C TYR A 128 8.29 -6.68 -10.98
N GLY A 129 8.47 -6.23 -9.74
CA GLY A 129 9.74 -6.39 -9.05
C GLY A 129 9.87 -5.60 -7.76
N TRP A 130 10.95 -5.88 -7.03
CA TRP A 130 11.36 -5.07 -5.90
C TRP A 130 11.82 -3.71 -6.40
N GLN A 131 11.24 -2.65 -5.82
CA GLN A 131 11.47 -1.28 -6.25
C GLN A 131 12.91 -0.83 -5.90
N LYS A 132 13.60 -0.25 -6.87
CA LYS A 132 15.02 0.16 -6.74
C LYS A 132 15.21 1.67 -6.66
N THR A 133 14.51 2.43 -7.50
CA THR A 133 14.55 3.90 -7.51
C THR A 133 13.17 4.47 -7.73
N LEU A 134 13.00 5.76 -7.43
CA LEU A 134 11.74 6.48 -7.57
C LEU A 134 11.80 7.54 -8.68
N LYS A 135 10.65 7.81 -9.30
CA LYS A 135 10.48 8.92 -10.23
C LYS A 135 10.63 10.22 -9.44
N GLN A 136 11.23 11.22 -10.07
CA GLN A 136 11.36 12.56 -9.52
C GLN A 136 10.11 13.37 -9.89
N THR A 137 8.97 12.99 -9.33
CA THR A 137 7.71 13.74 -9.43
C THR A 137 7.55 14.62 -8.19
N GLY A 138 6.90 15.78 -8.34
CA GLY A 138 6.54 16.62 -7.18
C GLY A 138 5.41 16.03 -6.32
N ARG A 139 4.93 14.82 -6.65
CA ARG A 139 3.73 14.19 -6.08
C ARG A 139 3.88 12.67 -6.07
N GLY A 140 3.74 12.07 -4.90
CA GLY A 140 3.80 10.62 -4.66
C GLY A 140 5.16 9.94 -4.79
N PHE A 141 5.23 8.71 -4.30
CA PHE A 141 6.41 7.85 -4.34
C PHE A 141 6.21 6.77 -5.41
N LEU A 142 6.60 7.10 -6.64
CA LEU A 142 6.34 6.26 -7.81
C LEU A 142 7.60 5.50 -8.25
N PRO A 143 7.53 4.20 -8.59
CA PRO A 143 8.70 3.44 -9.01
C PRO A 143 9.27 3.92 -10.35
N ALA A 144 10.58 4.17 -10.38
CA ALA A 144 11.33 4.46 -11.61
C ALA A 144 12.04 3.24 -12.18
N SER A 145 12.47 2.32 -11.33
CA SER A 145 13.11 1.06 -11.71
C SER A 145 12.84 -0.03 -10.69
N ILE A 146 12.97 -1.28 -11.13
CA ILE A 146 12.80 -2.49 -10.34
C ILE A 146 14.13 -3.28 -10.30
N ASP A 147 14.10 -4.59 -10.02
CA ASP A 147 15.25 -5.48 -9.89
C ASP A 147 16.13 -5.22 -8.65
N ALA A 148 15.56 -4.60 -7.61
CA ALA A 148 16.15 -4.63 -6.28
C ALA A 148 16.00 -6.01 -5.63
N LYS A 149 16.45 -6.14 -4.38
CA LYS A 149 16.26 -7.33 -3.56
C LYS A 149 15.34 -6.99 -2.38
N PRO A 150 14.74 -8.00 -1.73
CA PRO A 150 14.05 -7.77 -0.47
C PRO A 150 14.91 -6.99 0.52
N ASN A 151 14.28 -6.04 1.22
CA ASN A 151 14.92 -5.20 2.22
C ASN A 151 16.03 -4.26 1.69
N THR A 152 16.19 -4.11 0.38
CA THR A 152 17.13 -3.13 -0.21
C THR A 152 16.39 -2.00 -0.92
N HIS A 153 17.00 -0.82 -0.99
CA HIS A 153 16.45 0.37 -1.65
C HIS A 153 15.07 0.79 -1.11
N ILE A 154 14.00 0.71 -1.91
CA ILE A 154 12.61 1.08 -1.55
C ILE A 154 11.90 -0.07 -0.80
N THR A 155 12.53 -1.24 -0.75
CA THR A 155 12.18 -2.45 0.01
C THR A 155 10.92 -3.19 -0.39
N ASP A 156 9.91 -2.48 -0.87
CA ASP A 156 8.58 -3.01 -1.09
C ASP A 156 8.32 -3.30 -2.59
N TYR A 157 7.33 -4.14 -2.86
CA TYR A 157 7.11 -4.68 -4.20
C TYR A 157 6.24 -3.79 -5.09
N TYR A 158 6.45 -3.89 -6.40
CA TYR A 158 5.66 -3.23 -7.44
C TYR A 158 4.98 -4.22 -8.37
N TRP A 159 3.67 -4.01 -8.61
CA TRP A 159 2.88 -4.73 -9.61
C TRP A 159 2.37 -3.77 -10.71
N PRO A 160 2.74 -4.00 -11.98
CA PRO A 160 2.30 -3.17 -13.11
C PRO A 160 0.90 -3.56 -13.61
N GLY A 161 0.23 -2.62 -14.27
CA GLY A 161 -1.03 -2.84 -14.99
C GLY A 161 -0.97 -2.37 -16.44
N ASN A 162 -1.99 -2.74 -17.22
CA ASN A 162 -2.17 -2.31 -18.61
C ASN A 162 -3.59 -1.78 -18.81
N GLY A 163 -3.78 -0.86 -19.76
CA GLY A 163 -5.06 -0.17 -19.94
C GLY A 163 -5.40 0.73 -18.75
N TRP A 164 -6.69 0.89 -18.48
CA TRP A 164 -7.21 1.64 -17.33
C TRP A 164 -7.16 0.80 -16.07
N THR A 165 -6.43 1.28 -15.07
CA THR A 165 -6.34 0.66 -13.75
C THR A 165 -6.31 1.71 -12.64
N VAL A 166 -6.58 1.22 -11.43
CA VAL A 166 -6.54 1.99 -10.18
C VAL A 166 -5.41 1.48 -9.28
N MET A 167 -5.12 2.18 -8.18
CA MET A 167 -4.02 1.84 -7.28
C MET A 167 -4.49 1.17 -5.99
N ALA A 168 -3.77 0.12 -5.59
CA ALA A 168 -3.81 -0.45 -4.25
C ALA A 168 -2.43 -0.35 -3.56
N MET A 169 -2.45 -0.18 -2.23
CA MET A 169 -1.25 0.03 -1.42
C MET A 169 -1.14 -0.93 -0.23
N GLY A 170 0.05 -0.95 0.39
CA GLY A 170 0.29 -1.56 1.71
C GLY A 170 0.57 -3.07 1.69
N GLY A 171 0.13 -3.78 0.65
CA GLY A 171 0.19 -5.24 0.60
C GLY A 171 -0.80 -5.91 1.55
N ASN A 172 -1.21 -7.14 1.22
CA ASN A 172 -2.03 -7.94 2.12
C ASN A 172 -1.16 -8.83 3.03
N ALA A 173 -1.81 -9.53 3.95
CA ALA A 173 -1.15 -10.38 4.91
C ALA A 173 -0.31 -11.53 4.34
N ALA A 174 -0.56 -11.98 3.11
CA ALA A 174 0.16 -13.11 2.51
C ALA A 174 1.45 -12.69 1.79
N TYR A 175 1.79 -11.40 1.80
CA TYR A 175 2.85 -10.84 0.95
C TYR A 175 4.23 -10.79 1.62
N GLY A 176 4.33 -11.08 2.91
CA GLY A 176 5.59 -11.15 3.64
C GLY A 176 6.42 -9.88 3.44
N ASN A 177 7.65 -10.08 2.97
CA ASN A 177 8.60 -9.01 2.68
C ASN A 177 8.30 -8.17 1.42
N MET A 178 7.25 -8.49 0.66
CA MET A 178 6.78 -7.63 -0.43
C MET A 178 5.96 -6.45 0.10
N ALA A 179 5.24 -6.65 1.21
CA ALA A 179 4.36 -5.65 1.80
C ALA A 179 5.14 -4.53 2.50
N GLY A 180 4.47 -3.42 2.77
CA GLY A 180 5.06 -2.28 3.48
C GLY A 180 4.43 -0.97 3.06
N ALA A 181 4.89 0.12 3.68
CA ALA A 181 4.36 1.46 3.46
C ALA A 181 4.44 1.93 2.00
N PHE A 182 5.39 1.40 1.21
CA PHE A 182 5.67 1.75 -0.18
C PHE A 182 5.30 0.65 -1.18
N TYR A 183 4.60 -0.41 -0.74
CA TYR A 183 4.03 -1.40 -1.66
C TYR A 183 3.08 -0.71 -2.65
N PHE A 184 3.23 -1.01 -3.93
CA PHE A 184 2.57 -0.30 -5.01
C PHE A 184 1.99 -1.27 -6.05
N ASP A 185 0.67 -1.37 -6.13
CA ASP A 185 -0.02 -2.22 -7.10
C ASP A 185 -0.96 -1.39 -7.97
N ILE A 186 -0.73 -1.43 -9.28
CA ILE A 186 -1.58 -0.81 -10.29
C ILE A 186 -2.08 -1.83 -11.32
N GLY A 187 -2.02 -3.12 -10.98
CA GLY A 187 -2.48 -4.21 -11.82
C GLY A 187 -3.99 -4.44 -11.78
N LEU A 188 -4.72 -3.71 -10.93
CA LEU A 188 -6.12 -3.99 -10.64
C LEU A 188 -7.07 -3.04 -11.41
N PRO A 189 -8.08 -3.57 -12.12
CA PRO A 189 -9.14 -2.74 -12.69
C PRO A 189 -10.05 -2.16 -11.60
N SER A 190 -10.74 -1.07 -11.91
CA SER A 190 -11.68 -0.38 -11.00
C SER A 190 -12.80 -1.29 -10.47
N ASN A 191 -13.22 -2.28 -11.25
CA ASN A 191 -14.26 -3.24 -10.88
C ASN A 191 -13.73 -4.48 -10.12
N TYR A 192 -12.45 -4.51 -9.76
CA TYR A 192 -11.87 -5.64 -9.06
C TYR A 192 -12.45 -5.75 -7.64
N SER A 193 -13.00 -6.92 -7.33
CA SER A 193 -13.52 -7.24 -6.01
C SER A 193 -12.81 -8.46 -5.47
N HIS A 194 -12.19 -8.32 -4.30
CA HIS A 194 -11.52 -9.43 -3.64
C HIS A 194 -11.53 -9.25 -2.12
N ARG A 195 -11.64 -10.34 -1.39
CA ARG A 195 -11.77 -10.29 0.08
C ARG A 195 -10.56 -9.70 0.82
N CYS A 196 -9.40 -9.64 0.16
CA CYS A 196 -8.18 -9.07 0.74
C CYS A 196 -7.97 -7.59 0.36
N ILE A 197 -8.97 -6.91 -0.20
CA ILE A 197 -8.94 -5.48 -0.49
C ILE A 197 -9.99 -4.72 0.32
N THR A 198 -9.66 -3.50 0.72
CA THR A 198 -10.53 -2.62 1.49
C THR A 198 -10.32 -1.17 1.07
N GLY A 199 -11.26 -0.30 1.44
CA GLY A 199 -11.04 1.14 1.48
C GLY A 199 -10.60 1.60 2.87
N ARG A 200 -10.09 2.83 2.96
CA ARG A 200 -9.90 3.55 4.22
C ARG A 200 -10.46 4.95 4.08
N LEU A 201 -11.39 5.32 4.95
CA LEU A 201 -11.88 6.69 5.05
C LEU A 201 -10.82 7.57 5.74
N CYS A 202 -10.66 8.79 5.24
CA CYS A 202 -9.76 9.81 5.78
C CYS A 202 -10.35 11.20 5.57
N TYR A 203 -9.88 12.18 6.34
CA TYR A 203 -10.26 13.58 6.28
C TYR A 203 -9.08 14.44 6.77
#